data_AF-A0A7C8Z211-F1
#
_entry.id   AF-A0A7C8Z211-F1
#
_cell.length_a   1.000
_cell.length_b   1.000
_cell.length_c   1.000
_cell.angle_alpha   90.00
_cell.angle_beta   90.00
_cell.angle_gamma   90.00
#
_symmetry.space_group_name_H-M   'P 1'
#
loop_
_entity.id
_entity.type
_entity.pdbx_description
1 polymer ?
#
loop_
_entity_poly.entity_id
_entity_poly.type
_entity_poly.pdbx_seq_one_letter_code
_entity_poly.pdbx_strand_id
1 'polypeptide(L)'
;ILNDPFLGKRVEEGSYTTVPLRDEFLENARLFICETYCRIHQRIDLGVLAEKLNLSYEEAERWVVNLIRTSKLDAKIDSESGTVIMEPNYPNVYEQLIDHTKALSGRTYKLVG
;
A
#
# COMPACT_ATOMS: atom_id res chain seq x y z
N ILE A 1 -15.65 -2.86 -16.87
CA ILE A 1 -15.13 -1.72 -16.07
C ILE A 1 -14.85 -0.63 -17.07
N LEU A 2 -15.92 0.10 -17.40
CA LEU A 2 -16.11 0.89 -18.60
C LEU A 2 -16.38 2.31 -18.13
N ASN A 3 -15.55 3.25 -18.60
CA ASN A 3 -15.77 4.69 -18.53
C ASN A 3 -15.81 5.28 -17.11
N ASP A 4 -14.71 5.13 -16.36
CA ASP A 4 -14.48 5.85 -15.11
C ASP A 4 -13.98 7.28 -15.40
N PRO A 5 -14.61 8.34 -14.88
CA PRO A 5 -14.18 9.73 -15.10
C PRO A 5 -12.74 10.03 -14.66
N PHE A 6 -12.22 9.25 -13.71
CA PHE A 6 -10.84 9.37 -13.19
C PHE A 6 -9.82 8.56 -14.00
N LEU A 7 -10.25 7.55 -14.73
CA LEU A 7 -9.39 6.71 -15.58
C LEU A 7 -9.42 7.16 -17.05
N GLY A 8 -9.96 8.34 -17.31
CA GLY A 8 -9.79 9.13 -18.54
C GLY A 8 -9.99 8.37 -19.84
N LYS A 9 -11.08 8.65 -20.56
CA LYS A 9 -11.10 8.42 -22.01
C LYS A 9 -9.81 8.97 -22.61
N ARG A 10 -9.19 8.23 -23.54
CA ARG A 10 -8.14 8.75 -24.42
C ARG A 10 -8.58 10.14 -24.87
N VAL A 11 -7.91 11.17 -24.37
CA VAL A 11 -8.10 12.53 -24.83
C VAL A 11 -7.65 12.50 -26.29
N GLU A 12 -8.62 12.58 -27.20
CA GLU A 12 -8.33 12.83 -28.60
C GLU A 12 -7.53 14.13 -28.67
N GLU A 13 -6.51 14.18 -29.53
CA GLU A 13 -5.39 15.15 -29.56
C GLU A 13 -5.78 16.64 -29.78
N GLY A 14 -7.00 17.06 -29.42
CA GLY A 14 -7.53 18.42 -29.61
C GLY A 14 -8.33 19.02 -28.44
N SER A 15 -8.29 18.48 -27.21
CA SER A 15 -8.98 19.10 -26.06
C SER A 15 -8.03 19.89 -25.15
N TYR A 16 -8.11 21.21 -25.22
CA TYR A 16 -7.26 22.18 -24.52
C TYR A 16 -7.61 22.39 -23.03
N THR A 17 -7.88 21.31 -22.28
CA THR A 17 -8.00 21.39 -20.83
C THR A 17 -6.93 20.53 -20.18
N THR A 18 -5.73 21.08 -20.02
CA THR A 18 -4.74 20.54 -19.08
C THR A 18 -5.30 20.70 -17.68
N VAL A 19 -5.92 19.64 -17.15
CA VAL A 19 -6.35 19.62 -15.75
C VAL A 19 -5.08 19.74 -14.90
N PRO A 20 -4.88 20.83 -14.14
CA PRO A 20 -3.74 20.95 -13.25
C PRO A 20 -3.78 19.79 -12.25
N LEU A 21 -2.61 19.26 -11.88
CA LEU A 21 -2.44 18.14 -10.94
C LEU A 21 -2.92 16.76 -11.44
N ARG A 22 -3.35 16.61 -12.71
CA ARG A 22 -3.78 15.30 -13.24
C ARG A 22 -2.74 14.20 -13.00
N ASP A 23 -1.50 14.46 -13.37
CA ASP A 23 -0.44 13.45 -13.31
C ASP A 23 -0.08 13.12 -11.86
N GLU A 24 -0.03 14.12 -10.98
CA GLU A 24 0.18 13.92 -9.55
C GLU A 24 -0.96 13.13 -8.90
N PHE A 25 -2.21 13.42 -9.28
CA PHE A 25 -3.38 12.67 -8.80
C PHE A 25 -3.31 11.20 -9.25
N LEU A 26 -3.03 10.95 -10.53
CA LEU A 26 -2.95 9.58 -11.07
C LEU A 26 -1.81 8.79 -10.41
N GLU A 27 -0.65 9.40 -10.20
CA GLU A 27 0.47 8.73 -9.52
C GLU A 27 0.11 8.42 -8.06
N ASN A 28 -0.47 9.37 -7.33
CA ASN A 28 -0.92 9.14 -5.95
C ASN A 28 -2.02 8.07 -5.85
N ALA A 29 -2.98 8.07 -6.79
CA ALA A 29 -4.02 7.05 -6.85
C ALA A 29 -3.43 5.66 -7.12
N ARG A 30 -2.44 5.57 -8.02
CA ARG A 30 -1.70 4.34 -8.31
C ARG A 30 -0.99 3.82 -7.06
N LEU A 31 -0.25 4.68 -6.35
CA LEU A 31 0.41 4.34 -5.10
C LEU A 31 -0.59 3.81 -4.07
N PHE A 32 -1.72 4.49 -3.90
CA PHE A 32 -2.75 4.12 -2.92
C PHE A 32 -3.41 2.75 -3.21
N ILE A 33 -3.79 2.51 -4.47
CA ILE A 33 -4.40 1.24 -4.87
C ILE A 33 -3.43 0.08 -4.64
N CYS A 34 -2.16 0.28 -4.98
CA CYS A 34 -1.17 -0.78 -4.85
C CYS A 34 -0.76 -1.00 -3.39
N GLU A 35 -0.66 0.05 -2.58
CA GLU A 35 -0.45 -0.10 -1.14
C GLU A 35 -1.59 -0.92 -0.52
N THR A 36 -2.84 -0.62 -0.89
CA THR A 36 -4.00 -1.38 -0.44
C THR A 36 -3.92 -2.83 -0.88
N TYR A 37 -3.55 -3.08 -2.14
CA TYR A 37 -3.35 -4.43 -2.68
C TYR A 37 -2.29 -5.20 -1.88
N CYS A 38 -1.19 -4.54 -1.55
CA CYS A 38 -0.11 -5.06 -0.73
C CYS A 38 -0.53 -5.37 0.72
N ARG A 39 -1.44 -4.60 1.31
CA ARG A 39 -1.92 -4.85 2.68
C ARG A 39 -2.87 -6.03 2.80
N ILE A 40 -3.64 -6.34 1.75
CA ILE A 40 -4.62 -7.43 1.79
C ILE A 40 -4.08 -8.77 1.28
N HIS A 41 -2.97 -8.77 0.51
CA HIS A 41 -2.35 -9.97 -0.03
C HIS A 41 -1.07 -10.32 0.74
N GLN A 42 -1.04 -11.49 1.36
CA GLN A 42 0.14 -11.97 2.07
C GLN A 42 1.25 -12.46 1.12
N ARG A 43 0.88 -13.00 -0.05
CA ARG A 43 1.81 -13.51 -1.07
C ARG A 43 1.51 -12.82 -2.39
N ILE A 44 2.51 -12.18 -2.97
CA ILE A 44 2.38 -11.40 -4.20
C ILE A 44 3.45 -11.85 -5.18
N ASP A 45 3.02 -12.36 -6.33
CA ASP A 45 3.92 -12.71 -7.44
C ASP A 45 4.35 -11.44 -8.18
N LEU A 46 5.67 -11.27 -8.39
CA LEU A 46 6.22 -10.12 -9.08
C LEU A 46 5.87 -10.07 -10.57
N GLY A 47 5.70 -11.23 -11.22
CA GLY A 47 5.26 -11.30 -12.62
C GLY A 47 3.85 -10.78 -12.79
N VAL A 48 2.92 -11.21 -11.93
CA VAL A 48 1.54 -10.70 -11.89
C VAL A 48 1.50 -9.20 -11.59
N LEU A 49 2.39 -8.73 -10.70
CA LEU A 49 2.51 -7.30 -10.41
C LEU A 49 3.01 -6.51 -11.63
N ALA A 50 4.02 -7.02 -12.33
CA ALA A 50 4.57 -6.40 -13.53
C ALA A 50 3.52 -6.28 -14.64
N GLU A 51 2.74 -7.34 -14.90
CA GLU A 51 1.65 -7.33 -15.87
C GLU A 51 0.58 -6.30 -15.53
N LYS A 52 0.14 -6.25 -14.26
CA LYS A 52 -0.90 -5.29 -13.82
C LYS A 52 -0.45 -3.84 -13.89
N LEU A 53 0.84 -3.59 -13.69
CA LEU A 53 1.43 -2.25 -13.73
C LEU A 53 1.98 -1.88 -15.11
N ASN A 54 1.91 -2.80 -16.08
CA ASN A 54 2.51 -2.66 -17.41
C ASN A 54 3.99 -2.22 -17.33
N LEU A 55 4.73 -2.86 -16.43
CA LEU A 55 6.17 -2.68 -16.20
C LEU A 55 6.94 -3.92 -16.68
N SER A 56 8.23 -3.75 -16.96
CA SER A 56 9.12 -4.92 -17.03
C SER A 56 9.32 -5.53 -15.64
N TYR A 57 9.76 -6.79 -15.59
CA TYR A 57 10.01 -7.48 -14.32
C TYR A 57 11.01 -6.73 -13.42
N GLU A 58 12.10 -6.22 -14.02
CA GLU A 58 13.14 -5.46 -13.31
C GLU A 58 12.63 -4.11 -12.78
N GLU A 59 11.75 -3.46 -13.54
CA GLU A 59 11.08 -2.24 -13.08
C GLU A 59 10.08 -2.53 -11.97
N ALA A 60 9.34 -3.63 -12.05
CA ALA A 60 8.41 -4.05 -11.01
C ALA A 60 9.14 -4.36 -9.70
N GLU A 61 10.31 -4.99 -9.76
CA GLU A 61 11.14 -5.25 -8.57
C GLU A 61 11.61 -3.95 -7.91
N ARG A 62 12.15 -3.00 -8.69
CA ARG A 62 12.52 -1.67 -8.15
C ARG A 62 11.31 -0.92 -7.60
N TRP A 63 10.18 -1.01 -8.30
CA TRP A 63 8.97 -0.32 -7.94
C TRP A 63 8.39 -0.84 -6.62
N VAL A 64 8.32 -2.16 -6.42
CA VAL A 64 7.79 -2.76 -5.18
C VAL A 64 8.70 -2.47 -3.98
N VAL A 65 10.03 -2.48 -4.17
CA VAL A 65 10.99 -2.07 -3.13
C VAL A 65 10.74 -0.61 -2.71
N ASN A 66 10.51 0.28 -3.67
CA ASN A 66 10.24 1.68 -3.37
C ASN A 66 8.90 1.87 -2.66
N LEU A 67 7.87 1.11 -3.03
CA LEU A 67 6.57 1.11 -2.37
C LEU A 67 6.69 0.67 -0.91
N ILE A 68 7.31 -0.48 -0.66
CA ILE A 68 7.51 -1.03 0.70
C ILE A 68 8.23 -0.01 1.59
N ARG A 69 9.29 0.61 1.06
CA ARG A 69 10.09 1.62 1.79
C ARG A 69 9.31 2.90 2.08
N THR A 70 8.55 3.40 1.12
CA THR A 70 7.81 4.67 1.25
C THR A 70 6.59 4.52 2.15
N SER A 71 5.86 3.41 2.01
CA SER A 71 4.63 3.13 2.76
C SER A 71 4.86 2.40 4.10
N LYS A 72 6.13 2.14 4.47
CA LYS A 72 6.54 1.45 5.71
C LYS A 72 5.79 0.12 5.90
N LEU A 73 5.78 -0.69 4.85
CA LEU A 73 5.19 -2.02 4.89
C LEU A 73 6.22 -3.02 5.40
N ASP A 74 5.81 -3.95 6.26
CA ASP A 74 6.65 -5.06 6.69
C ASP A 74 6.54 -6.19 5.68
N ALA A 75 7.62 -6.42 4.93
CA ALA A 75 7.63 -7.36 3.81
C ALA A 75 9.02 -7.96 3.59
N LYS A 76 9.04 -9.19 3.09
CA LYS A 76 10.23 -9.92 2.65
C LYS A 76 10.12 -10.23 1.16
N ILE A 77 11.15 -9.87 0.40
CA ILE A 77 11.25 -10.18 -1.02
C ILE A 77 12.07 -11.46 -1.17
N ASP A 78 11.53 -12.43 -1.89
CA ASP A 78 12.21 -13.64 -2.32
C ASP A 78 12.47 -13.52 -3.83
N SER A 79 13.66 -13.03 -4.18
CA SER A 79 14.06 -12.85 -5.58
C SER A 79 14.29 -14.19 -6.30
N GLU A 80 14.50 -15.31 -5.59
CA GLU A 80 14.66 -16.63 -6.22
C GLU A 80 13.32 -17.16 -6.71
N SER A 81 12.26 -17.03 -5.90
CA SER A 81 10.89 -17.41 -6.29
C SER A 81 10.09 -16.29 -6.95
N GLY A 82 10.66 -15.09 -7.11
CA GLY A 82 9.99 -13.93 -7.69
C GLY A 82 8.73 -13.52 -6.94
N THR A 83 8.76 -13.64 -5.61
CA THR A 83 7.57 -13.41 -4.76
C THR A 83 7.88 -12.44 -3.63
N VAL A 84 6.93 -11.54 -3.34
CA VAL A 84 6.91 -10.72 -2.12
C VAL A 84 6.00 -11.36 -1.08
N ILE A 85 6.51 -11.58 0.12
CA ILE A 85 5.78 -12.07 1.28
C ILE A 85 5.58 -10.93 2.27
N MET A 86 4.34 -10.59 2.56
CA MET A 86 4.01 -9.57 3.56
C MET A 86 3.99 -10.20 4.94
N GLU A 87 4.61 -9.53 5.91
CA GLU A 87 4.59 -9.97 7.30
C GLU A 87 3.19 -9.69 7.88
N PRO A 88 2.55 -10.68 8.52
CA PRO A 88 1.25 -10.48 9.11
C PRO A 88 1.36 -9.55 10.32
N ASN A 89 0.62 -8.42 10.28
CA ASN A 89 0.51 -7.53 11.42
C ASN A 89 -0.64 -7.99 12.33
N TYR A 90 -0.37 -8.98 13.18
CA TYR A 90 -1.26 -9.33 14.28
C TYR A 90 -0.70 -8.75 15.58
N PRO A 91 -1.39 -7.78 16.21
CA PRO A 91 -0.94 -7.27 17.50
C PRO A 91 -0.97 -8.39 18.53
N ASN A 92 0.11 -8.55 19.28
CA ASN A 92 0.21 -9.57 20.31
C ASN A 92 -0.90 -9.38 21.37
N VAL A 93 -1.64 -10.44 21.69
CA VAL A 93 -2.74 -10.41 22.67
C VAL A 93 -2.27 -9.86 24.03
N TYR A 94 -1.06 -10.21 24.47
CA TYR A 94 -0.52 -9.69 25.73
C TYR A 94 -0.26 -8.19 25.68
N GLU A 95 0.25 -7.70 24.55
CA GLU A 95 0.51 -6.27 24.32
C GLU A 95 -0.80 -5.48 24.33
N GLN A 96 -1.84 -6.00 23.67
CA GLN A 96 -3.19 -5.41 23.72
C GLN A 96 -3.72 -5.33 25.16
N LEU A 97 -3.62 -6.41 25.94
CA LEU A 97 -4.06 -6.43 27.34
C LEU A 97 -3.31 -5.39 28.19
N ILE A 98 -2.00 -5.29 28.01
CA ILE A 98 -1.16 -4.30 28.72
C ILE A 98 -1.61 -2.89 28.37
N ASP A 99 -1.79 -2.58 27.08
CA ASP A 99 -2.17 -1.23 26.65
C ASP A 99 -3.59 -0.84 27.10
N HIS A 100 -4.55 -1.77 27.06
CA HIS A 100 -5.89 -1.53 27.60
C HIS A 100 -5.86 -1.29 29.12
N THR A 101 -4.99 -2.01 29.86
CA THR A 101 -4.93 -1.93 31.33
C THR A 101 -4.11 -0.73 31.83
N LYS A 102 -3.13 -0.23 31.06
CA LYS A 102 -2.33 0.96 31.41
C LYS A 102 -3.18 2.18 31.75
N ALA A 103 -4.17 2.49 30.90
CA ALA A 103 -5.04 3.63 31.09
C ALA A 103 -5.94 3.49 32.33
N LEU A 104 -6.42 2.26 32.60
CA LEU A 104 -7.19 1.93 33.80
C LEU A 104 -6.35 2.12 35.07
N SER A 105 -5.15 1.54 35.11
CA SER A 105 -4.23 1.65 36.25
C SER A 105 -3.93 3.11 36.61
N GLY A 106 -3.64 3.95 35.60
CA GLY A 106 -3.39 5.37 35.81
C GLY A 106 -4.59 6.15 36.35
N ARG A 107 -5.83 5.79 35.95
CA ARG A 107 -7.06 6.41 36.46
C ARG A 107 -7.34 5.98 37.91
N THR A 108 -7.19 4.69 38.22
CA THR A 108 -7.42 4.17 39.57
C THR A 108 -6.42 4.76 40.57
N TYR A 109 -5.14 4.88 40.19
CA TYR A 109 -4.12 5.49 41.05
C TYR A 109 -4.49 6.93 41.46
N LYS A 110 -5.01 7.73 40.52
CA LYS A 110 -5.46 9.12 40.77
C LYS A 110 -6.73 9.25 41.63
N LEU A 111 -7.50 8.18 41.81
CA LEU A 111 -8.70 8.19 42.64
C LEU A 111 -8.41 7.76 44.09
N VAL A 112 -7.28 7.09 44.30
CA VAL A 112 -6.87 6.54 45.61
C VAL A 112 -5.87 7.45 46.33
N GLY A 113 -5.09 8.25 45.59
CA GLY A 113 -4.20 9.29 46.14
C GLY A 113 -4.80 10.68 46.02
#